data_AF-A0A813JG76-F1
#
_entry.id   AF-A0A813JG76-F1
#
_cell.length_a   1.000
_cell.length_b   1.000
_cell.length_c   1.000
_cell.angle_alpha   90.00
_cell.angle_beta   90.00
_cell.angle_gamma   90.00
#
_symmetry.space_group_name_H-M   'P 1'
#
loop_
_entity.id
_entity.type
_entity.pdbx_description
1 polymer ?
#
loop_
_entity_poly.entity_id
_entity_poly.type
_entity_poly.pdbx_seq_one_letter_code
_entity_poly.pdbx_strand_id
1 'polypeptide(L)'
;LRSVLEACSLQSASAPVFVSCLTGVELEGGEAARPEYWLGHDEARPVRFQASMQTLDRLGCDAFLEIGPSTLLLRLGRQCLPEVPTEAWLPSL
;
A
#
# COMPACT_ATOMS: atom_id res chain seq x y z
N LEU A 1 -2.35 -9.45 -19.41
CA LEU A 1 -2.32 -8.25 -18.54
C LEU A 1 -2.00 -6.97 -19.31
N ARG A 2 -0.88 -6.90 -20.06
CA ARG A 2 -0.47 -5.70 -20.83
C ARG A 2 -1.59 -5.03 -21.64
N SER A 3 -2.25 -5.77 -22.52
CA SER A 3 -3.33 -5.24 -23.37
C SER A 3 -4.54 -4.71 -22.59
N VAL A 4 -4.78 -5.22 -21.38
CA VAL A 4 -5.85 -4.72 -20.50
C VAL A 4 -5.44 -3.40 -19.88
N LEU A 5 -4.21 -3.30 -19.37
CA LEU A 5 -3.69 -2.07 -18.76
C LEU A 5 -3.59 -0.92 -19.77
N GLU A 6 -3.22 -1.22 -21.03
CA GLU A 6 -3.19 -0.24 -22.13
C GLU A 6 -4.59 0.27 -22.51
N ALA A 7 -5.64 -0.51 -22.23
CA ALA A 7 -7.03 -0.09 -22.44
C ALA A 7 -7.63 0.65 -21.24
N CYS A 8 -6.94 0.69 -20.09
CA CYS A 8 -7.38 1.41 -18.90
C CYS A 8 -7.00 2.89 -18.97
N SER A 9 -7.91 3.77 -18.54
CA SER A 9 -7.59 5.18 -18.28
C SER A 9 -6.91 5.32 -16.93
N LEU A 10 -5.61 5.07 -16.88
CA LEU A 10 -4.80 5.25 -15.67
C LEU A 10 -4.53 6.75 -15.44
N GLN A 11 -4.79 7.23 -14.23
CA GLN A 11 -4.71 8.65 -13.89
C GLN A 11 -3.83 8.87 -12.66
N SER A 12 -3.13 10.02 -12.64
CA SER A 12 -2.42 10.46 -11.44
C SER A 12 -3.41 10.95 -10.39
N ALA A 13 -3.23 10.53 -9.14
CA ALA A 13 -3.91 11.12 -7.99
C ALA A 13 -3.09 12.28 -7.42
N SER A 14 -3.75 13.38 -7.03
CA SER A 14 -3.11 14.51 -6.33
C SER A 14 -3.11 14.35 -4.81
N ALA A 15 -3.96 13.46 -4.28
CA ALA A 15 -4.04 13.03 -2.88
C ALA A 15 -4.92 11.76 -2.82
N PRO A 16 -4.74 10.87 -1.83
CA PRO A 16 -3.74 10.87 -0.74
C PRO A 16 -2.34 10.43 -1.21
N VAL A 17 -1.36 10.46 -0.29
CA VAL A 17 -0.03 9.83 -0.47
C VAL A 17 -0.20 8.30 -0.45
N PHE A 18 0.47 7.61 -1.36
CA PHE A 18 0.46 6.14 -1.43
C PHE A 18 1.84 5.59 -1.08
N VAL A 19 1.89 4.50 -0.32
CA VAL A 19 3.13 3.72 -0.10
C VAL A 19 3.02 2.44 -0.91
N SER A 20 3.95 2.25 -1.84
CA SER A 20 3.93 1.13 -2.77
C SER A 20 4.45 -0.14 -2.09
N CYS A 21 3.62 -1.18 -2.02
CA CYS A 21 4.07 -2.50 -1.55
C CYS A 21 5.06 -3.18 -2.51
N LEU A 22 5.30 -2.64 -3.70
CA LEU A 22 6.31 -3.13 -4.64
C LEU A 22 7.72 -2.64 -4.28
N THR A 23 7.82 -1.36 -3.89
CA THR A 23 9.10 -0.70 -3.60
C THR A 23 9.38 -0.59 -2.10
N GLY A 24 8.32 -0.52 -1.29
CA GLY A 24 8.36 -0.32 0.17
C GLY A 24 8.46 1.15 0.58
N VAL A 25 8.34 2.09 -0.37
CA VAL A 25 8.48 3.54 -0.15
C VAL A 25 7.28 4.28 -0.72
N GLU A 26 7.21 5.59 -0.47
CA GLU A 26 6.22 6.46 -1.09
C GLU A 26 6.25 6.32 -2.62
N LEU A 27 5.07 6.22 -3.21
CA LEU A 27 4.87 6.16 -4.64
C LEU A 27 4.95 7.58 -5.21
N GLU A 28 5.76 7.77 -6.25
CA GLU A 28 5.87 9.08 -6.89
C GLU A 28 4.58 9.44 -7.65
N GLY A 29 4.30 10.74 -7.73
CA GLY A 29 3.13 11.27 -8.42
C GLY A 29 3.04 10.78 -9.87
N GLY A 30 1.97 10.05 -10.19
CA GLY A 30 1.74 9.52 -11.53
C GLY A 30 2.48 8.22 -11.87
N GLU A 31 3.25 7.63 -10.94
CA GLU A 31 3.91 6.33 -11.18
C GLU A 31 2.87 5.22 -11.40
N ALA A 32 1.83 5.15 -10.57
CA ALA A 32 0.71 4.21 -10.77
C ALA A 32 -0.15 4.54 -12.00
N ALA A 33 0.04 5.70 -12.64
CA ALA A 33 -0.63 6.03 -13.90
C ALA A 33 0.04 5.35 -15.12
N ARG A 34 1.13 4.61 -14.90
CA ARG A 34 1.91 3.92 -15.95
C ARG A 34 1.60 2.41 -15.94
N PRO A 35 1.25 1.79 -17.08
CA PRO A 35 1.03 0.34 -17.17
C PRO A 35 2.21 -0.49 -16.64
N GLU A 36 3.44 -0.01 -16.79
CA GLU A 36 4.67 -0.68 -16.36
C GLU A 36 4.71 -0.92 -14.85
N TYR A 37 4.15 0.00 -14.06
CA TYR A 37 4.06 -0.16 -12.61
C TYR A 37 3.25 -1.42 -12.25
N TRP A 38 2.10 -1.59 -12.89
CA TRP A 38 1.19 -2.72 -12.64
C TRP A 38 1.70 -4.03 -13.22
N LEU A 39 2.37 -4.00 -14.37
CA LEU A 39 3.07 -5.17 -14.89
C LEU A 39 4.16 -5.64 -13.92
N GLY A 40 4.85 -4.72 -13.25
CA GLY A 40 5.83 -5.05 -12.22
C GLY A 40 5.24 -5.81 -11.02
N HIS A 41 3.97 -5.59 -10.69
CA HIS A 41 3.27 -6.38 -9.65
C HIS A 41 2.95 -7.81 -10.11
N ASP A 42 2.67 -8.01 -11.39
CA ASP A 42 2.33 -9.32 -11.97
C ASP A 42 3.57 -10.19 -12.23
N GLU A 43 4.72 -9.58 -12.54
CA GLU A 43 6.00 -10.25 -12.81
C GLU A 43 6.66 -10.86 -11.55
N ALA A 44 5.86 -11.33 -10.58
CA ALA A 44 6.25 -12.03 -9.36
C ALA A 44 7.21 -11.27 -8.43
N ARG A 45 7.20 -9.94 -8.48
CA ARG A 45 7.95 -9.15 -7.50
C ARG A 45 7.30 -9.31 -6.11
N PRO A 46 8.09 -9.55 -5.05
CA PRO A 46 7.54 -9.82 -3.73
C PRO A 46 6.84 -8.60 -3.15
N VAL A 47 5.73 -8.84 -2.44
CA VAL A 47 5.03 -7.82 -1.66
C VAL A 47 5.89 -7.44 -0.44
N ARG A 48 6.39 -6.21 -0.43
CA ARG A 48 7.23 -5.62 0.64
C ARG A 48 6.39 -4.97 1.72
N PHE A 49 5.48 -5.74 2.32
CA PHE A 49 4.52 -5.22 3.31
C PHE A 49 5.22 -4.58 4.52
N GLN A 50 6.20 -5.26 5.13
CA GLN A 50 6.94 -4.75 6.28
C GLN A 50 7.67 -3.42 5.97
N ALA A 51 8.32 -3.33 4.81
CA ALA A 51 9.00 -2.10 4.40
C ALA A 51 8.01 -0.93 4.23
N SER A 52 6.82 -1.24 3.69
CA SER A 52 5.74 -0.26 3.53
C SER A 52 5.24 0.23 4.90
N MET A 53 5.05 -0.67 5.87
CA MET A 53 4.66 -0.31 7.24
C MET A 53 5.72 0.57 7.92
N GLN A 54 7.01 0.27 7.74
CA GLN A 54 8.09 1.12 8.25
C GLN A 54 8.13 2.50 7.59
N THR A 55 7.71 2.62 6.33
CA THR A 55 7.55 3.92 5.68
C THR A 55 6.38 4.70 6.28
N LEU A 56 5.24 4.05 6.54
CA LEU A 56 4.09 4.69 7.21
C LEU A 56 4.46 5.20 8.62
N ASP A 57 5.23 4.41 9.38
CA ASP A 57 5.75 4.81 10.70
C ASP A 57 6.66 6.05 10.60
N ARG A 58 7.59 6.08 9.63
CA ARG A 58 8.44 7.26 9.36
C ARG A 58 7.65 8.49 8.93
N LEU A 59 6.50 8.30 8.29
CA LEU A 59 5.57 9.37 7.92
C LEU A 59 4.73 9.86 9.11
N GLY A 60 4.87 9.25 10.28
CA GLY A 60 4.16 9.62 11.50
C GLY A 60 2.72 9.12 11.54
N CYS A 61 2.37 8.08 10.78
CA CYS A 61 1.05 7.47 10.85
C CYS A 61 0.88 6.73 12.19
N ASP A 62 -0.15 7.10 12.94
CA ASP A 62 -0.44 6.59 14.29
C ASP A 62 -1.83 5.93 14.42
N ALA A 63 -2.61 5.91 13.34
CA ALA A 63 -3.88 5.22 13.23
C ALA A 63 -3.99 4.48 11.90
N PHE A 64 -4.50 3.24 11.94
CA PHE A 64 -4.56 2.32 10.81
C PHE A 64 -5.98 1.77 10.66
N LEU A 65 -6.59 2.02 9.49
CA LEU A 65 -7.92 1.53 9.14
C LEU A 65 -7.82 0.50 8.01
N GLU A 66 -8.22 -0.76 8.23
CA GLU A 66 -8.30 -1.77 7.17
C GLU A 66 -9.67 -1.72 6.48
N ILE A 67 -9.64 -1.35 5.20
CA ILE A 67 -10.82 -1.33 4.33
C ILE A 67 -10.96 -2.68 3.64
N GLY A 68 -12.00 -3.43 3.99
CA GLY A 68 -12.26 -4.74 3.40
C GLY A 68 -13.01 -5.68 4.34
N PRO A 69 -13.33 -6.90 3.86
CA PRO A 69 -14.13 -7.87 4.61
C PRO A 69 -13.37 -8.62 5.69
N SER A 70 -12.05 -8.40 5.83
CA SER A 70 -11.17 -9.11 6.76
C SER A 70 -10.30 -8.15 7.56
N THR A 71 -9.60 -8.67 8.56
CA THR A 71 -8.66 -7.91 9.41
C THR A 71 -7.23 -8.48 9.33
N LEU A 72 -6.84 -8.99 8.15
CA LEU A 72 -5.55 -9.67 7.99
C LEU A 72 -4.40 -8.66 8.02
N LEU A 73 -4.56 -7.52 7.35
CA LEU A 73 -3.53 -6.50 7.27
C LEU A 73 -3.30 -5.84 8.63
N LEU A 74 -4.34 -5.62 9.45
CA LEU A 74 -4.17 -5.13 10.83
C LEU A 74 -3.32 -6.10 11.66
N ARG A 75 -3.56 -7.41 11.52
CA ARG A 75 -2.78 -8.43 12.25
C ARG A 75 -1.31 -8.42 11.84
N LEU A 76 -1.03 -8.35 10.55
CA LEU A 76 0.34 -8.27 10.02
C LEU A 76 1.00 -6.93 10.36
N GLY A 77 0.24 -5.83 10.31
CA GLY A 77 0.70 -4.49 10.63
C GLY A 77 1.17 -4.37 12.09
N ARG A 78 0.41 -4.93 13.04
CA ARG A 78 0.80 -5.01 14.46
C ARG A 78 2.11 -5.76 14.70
N GLN A 79 2.42 -6.75 13.86
CA GLN A 79 3.71 -7.46 13.93
C GLN A 79 4.85 -6.62 13.37
N CYS A 80 4.56 -5.73 12.42
CA CYS A 80 5.55 -4.80 11.86
C CYS A 80 5.85 -3.64 12.81
N LEU A 81 4.83 -3.13 13.52
CA LEU A 81 4.89 -1.96 14.39
C LEU A 81 4.37 -2.31 15.80
N PRO A 82 5.15 -3.05 16.61
CA PRO A 82 4.69 -3.53 17.93
C PRO A 82 4.49 -2.41 18.96
N GLU A 83 5.09 -1.23 18.74
CA GLU A 83 4.99 -0.07 19.63
C GLU A 83 3.68 0.70 19.46
N VAL A 84 2.95 0.50 18.35
CA VAL A 84 1.67 1.18 18.10
C VAL A 84 0.57 0.51 18.95
N PRO A 85 -0.17 1.28 19.78
CA PRO A 85 -1.21 0.73 20.64
C PRO A 85 -2.30 -0.03 19.89
N THR A 86 -2.95 -0.99 20.55
CA THR A 86 -3.94 -1.87 19.87
C THR A 86 -5.19 -1.11 19.41
N GLU A 87 -5.56 -0.04 20.13
CA GLU A 87 -6.68 0.85 19.83
C GLU A 87 -6.51 1.65 18.53
N ALA A 88 -5.28 1.78 18.02
CA ALA A 88 -4.98 2.45 16.76
C ALA A 88 -5.27 1.58 15.52
N TRP A 89 -5.62 0.30 15.69
CA TRP A 89 -5.84 -0.66 14.60
C TRP A 89 -7.35 -0.94 14.44
N LEU A 90 -7.97 -0.23 13.50
CA LEU A 90 -9.42 -0.18 13.33
C LEU A 90 -9.85 -1.02 12.12
N PRO A 91 -10.76 -1.98 12.28
CA PRO A 91 -11.45 -2.58 11.14
C PRO A 91 -12.51 -1.62 10.60
N SER A 92 -12.80 -1.69 9.31
CA SER A 92 -13.90 -0.91 8.71
C SER A 92 -15.31 -1.38 9.07
N LEU A 93 -15.45 -2.62 9.58
CA LEU A 93 -16.70 -3.26 10.01
C LEU A 93 -16.52 -3.98 11.35
#